data_AF-A0A3R8TZV4-F1
#
_entry.id   AF-A0A3R8TZV4-F1
#
_cell.length_a   1.000
_cell.length_b   1.000
_cell.length_c   1.000
_cell.angle_alpha   90.00
_cell.angle_beta   90.00
_cell.angle_gamma   90.00
#
_symmetry.space_group_name_H-M   'P 1'
#
loop_
_entity.id
_entity.type
_entity.pdbx_description
1 polymer ?
#
loop_
_entity_poly.entity_id
_entity_poly.type
_entity_poly.pdbx_seq_one_letter_code
_entity_poly.pdbx_strand_id
1 'polypeptide(L)'
;MEGQLKGRTDHLIEKHVEYGLELLLFYRKKKDQHAGYGFTYEGRFFYRDHEGAGPTKFTMLRERATTLKLSDIEAELENQGEFDPDDVTDARKRTLASIVRRQGQGSFRKTLLKAYSGQCAVTGCDIEALLEAAHIVPYLGADTNVVANGLLLRADIHTLFDLGLLWVDPNSLLVKLAEALKRSEYSSLEQRPLLLPNALSDRPSTKALQSHLDTLLAR
;
A
#
# COMPACT_ATOMS: atom_id res chain seq x y z
N MET A 1 -4.14 -23.53 -28.56
CA MET A 1 -4.31 -23.25 -27.12
C MET A 1 -3.00 -23.69 -26.47
N GLU A 2 -1.98 -22.83 -26.51
CA GLU A 2 -0.67 -23.13 -25.92
C GLU A 2 -0.73 -22.76 -24.44
N GLY A 3 -1.36 -23.64 -23.66
CA GLY A 3 -1.33 -23.59 -22.20
C GLY A 3 -0.30 -24.59 -21.69
N GLN A 4 0.52 -24.18 -20.74
CA GLN A 4 1.45 -25.06 -20.06
C GLN A 4 0.69 -26.21 -19.39
N LEU A 5 1.03 -27.45 -19.74
CA LEU A 5 0.29 -28.66 -19.34
C LEU A 5 0.53 -29.07 -17.86
N LYS A 6 1.50 -28.44 -17.18
CA LYS A 6 1.79 -28.67 -15.76
C LYS A 6 2.59 -27.51 -15.18
N GLY A 7 2.06 -26.84 -14.17
CA GLY A 7 2.60 -25.59 -13.65
C GLY A 7 3.74 -25.81 -12.66
N ARG A 8 4.97 -25.50 -13.09
CA ARG A 8 6.12 -25.36 -12.18
C ARG A 8 5.94 -24.24 -11.16
N THR A 9 5.00 -23.33 -11.41
CA THR A 9 4.77 -22.09 -10.65
C THR A 9 3.41 -22.04 -9.97
N ASP A 10 2.62 -23.12 -9.99
CA ASP A 10 1.28 -23.16 -9.36
C ASP A 10 1.39 -22.91 -7.85
N HIS A 11 2.42 -23.45 -7.22
CA HIS A 11 2.76 -23.17 -5.82
C HIS A 11 3.00 -21.67 -5.54
N LEU A 12 3.42 -20.86 -6.52
CA LEU A 12 3.57 -19.41 -6.36
C LEU A 12 2.24 -18.68 -6.38
N ILE A 13 1.23 -19.24 -7.04
CA ILE A 13 -0.15 -18.74 -7.05
C ILE A 13 -0.83 -19.10 -5.72
N GLU A 14 -0.73 -20.37 -5.31
CA GLU A 14 -1.30 -20.87 -4.05
C GLU A 14 -0.68 -20.16 -2.84
N LYS A 15 0.66 -20.10 -2.77
CA LYS A 15 1.40 -19.52 -1.64
C LYS A 15 1.72 -18.03 -1.81
N HIS A 16 1.04 -17.33 -2.72
CA HIS A 16 1.36 -15.93 -3.01
C HIS A 16 1.27 -15.04 -1.75
N VAL A 17 0.30 -15.28 -0.86
CA VAL A 17 0.19 -14.53 0.42
C VAL A 17 1.36 -14.84 1.35
N GLU A 18 1.67 -16.13 1.55
CA GLU A 18 2.79 -16.61 2.39
C GLU A 18 4.14 -16.00 1.94
N TYR A 19 4.33 -15.89 0.62
CA TYR A 19 5.56 -15.36 0.03
C TYR A 19 5.55 -13.84 -0.20
N GLY A 20 4.46 -13.16 0.16
CA GLY A 20 4.32 -11.73 -0.09
C GLY A 20 4.31 -11.35 -1.57
N LEU A 21 3.87 -12.26 -2.45
CA LEU A 21 3.73 -12.03 -3.89
C LEU A 21 2.35 -11.46 -4.22
N GLU A 22 2.29 -10.60 -5.23
CA GLU A 22 1.02 -10.08 -5.76
C GLU A 22 0.65 -10.83 -7.03
N LEU A 23 -0.63 -11.22 -7.13
CA LEU A 23 -1.14 -11.83 -8.35
C LEU A 23 -1.79 -10.74 -9.20
N LEU A 24 -1.10 -10.42 -10.30
CA LEU A 24 -1.51 -9.43 -11.28
C LEU A 24 -2.15 -10.13 -12.49
N LEU A 25 -3.40 -9.80 -12.80
CA LEU A 25 -4.09 -10.41 -13.93
C LEU A 25 -3.96 -9.55 -15.19
N PHE A 26 -3.36 -10.15 -16.22
CA PHE A 26 -3.34 -9.63 -17.59
C PHE A 26 -4.21 -10.54 -18.46
N TYR A 27 -5.20 -10.00 -19.17
CA TYR A 27 -6.07 -10.80 -20.02
C TYR A 27 -6.42 -10.11 -21.34
N ARG A 28 -6.81 -10.92 -22.33
CA ARG A 28 -7.41 -10.49 -23.60
C ARG A 28 -8.37 -11.58 -24.07
N LYS A 29 -9.50 -11.19 -24.64
CA LYS A 29 -10.50 -12.09 -25.23
C LYS A 29 -10.09 -12.57 -26.62
N LYS A 30 -9.35 -11.75 -27.37
CA LYS A 30 -8.82 -12.07 -28.70
C LYS A 30 -7.39 -11.53 -28.84
N LYS A 31 -6.57 -12.15 -29.69
CA LYS A 31 -5.15 -11.82 -29.85
C LYS A 31 -4.93 -10.37 -30.30
N ASP A 32 -5.81 -9.88 -31.17
CA ASP A 32 -5.82 -8.57 -31.82
C ASP A 32 -6.67 -7.52 -31.09
N GLN A 33 -7.16 -7.82 -29.88
CA GLN A 33 -8.03 -6.90 -29.13
C GLN A 33 -7.37 -5.55 -28.82
N HIS A 34 -6.05 -5.53 -28.64
CA HIS A 34 -5.28 -4.33 -28.32
C HIS A 34 -4.18 -4.11 -29.35
N ALA A 35 -3.90 -2.85 -29.67
CA ALA A 35 -2.79 -2.47 -30.52
C ALA A 35 -1.48 -3.08 -29.99
N GLY A 36 -0.67 -3.63 -30.89
CA GLY A 36 0.57 -4.32 -30.52
C GLY A 36 0.35 -5.68 -29.81
N TYR A 37 -0.83 -6.29 -29.93
CA TYR A 37 -1.17 -7.56 -29.29
C TYR A 37 -1.07 -7.54 -27.75
N GLY A 38 -1.36 -6.38 -27.15
CA GLY A 38 -1.32 -6.18 -25.70
C GLY A 38 -2.40 -6.93 -24.90
N PHE A 39 -2.47 -6.63 -23.61
CA PHE A 39 -3.41 -7.19 -22.64
C PHE A 39 -4.06 -6.07 -21.82
N THR A 40 -5.27 -6.31 -21.32
CA THR A 40 -5.87 -5.48 -20.26
C THR A 40 -5.28 -5.90 -18.92
N TYR A 41 -4.85 -4.92 -18.12
CA TYR A 41 -4.46 -5.09 -16.73
C TYR A 41 -5.68 -4.89 -15.81
N GLU A 42 -5.99 -5.88 -14.98
CA GLU A 42 -7.18 -5.87 -14.10
C GLU A 42 -6.85 -5.70 -12.61
N GLY A 43 -5.59 -5.39 -12.28
CA GLY A 43 -5.19 -5.14 -10.89
C GLY A 43 -4.89 -6.41 -10.10
N ARG A 44 -4.92 -6.26 -8.77
CA ARG A 44 -4.58 -7.31 -7.81
C ARG A 44 -5.71 -8.30 -7.60
N PHE A 45 -5.34 -9.57 -7.53
CA PHE A 45 -6.23 -10.68 -7.21
C PHE A 45 -5.64 -11.50 -6.06
N PHE A 46 -6.53 -12.18 -5.35
CA PHE A 46 -6.19 -13.21 -4.38
C PHE A 46 -6.59 -14.57 -4.93
N TYR A 47 -5.70 -15.53 -4.75
CA TYR A 47 -6.03 -16.94 -4.95
C TYR A 47 -7.13 -17.37 -3.98
N ARG A 48 -8.17 -18.03 -4.52
CA ARG A 48 -9.26 -18.62 -3.72
C ARG A 48 -9.17 -20.15 -3.71
N ASP A 49 -9.19 -20.74 -4.89
CA ASP A 49 -9.16 -22.20 -5.05
C ASP A 49 -8.78 -22.59 -6.48
N HIS A 50 -8.54 -23.87 -6.74
CA HIS A 50 -8.37 -24.39 -8.08
C HIS A 50 -8.98 -25.78 -8.27
N GLU A 51 -9.30 -26.12 -9.53
CA GLU A 51 -9.83 -27.43 -9.89
C GLU A 51 -9.12 -28.02 -11.11
N GLY A 52 -9.02 -29.35 -11.13
CA GLY A 52 -8.56 -30.16 -12.27
C GLY A 52 -7.12 -30.67 -12.14
N ALA A 53 -6.86 -31.81 -12.79
CA ALA A 53 -5.52 -32.44 -12.85
C ALA A 53 -4.68 -32.03 -14.08
N GLY A 54 -5.28 -31.23 -14.99
CA GLY A 54 -4.68 -30.66 -16.22
C GLY A 54 -4.37 -29.17 -16.06
N PRO A 55 -4.37 -28.30 -17.10
CA PRO A 55 -4.07 -26.88 -16.91
C PRO A 55 -5.03 -26.31 -15.85
N THR A 56 -4.44 -26.00 -14.69
CA THR A 56 -5.14 -25.78 -13.43
C THR A 56 -6.08 -24.59 -13.58
N LYS A 57 -7.38 -24.81 -13.38
CA LYS A 57 -8.35 -23.72 -13.42
C LYS A 57 -8.31 -23.00 -12.09
N PHE A 58 -7.62 -21.87 -12.05
CA PHE A 58 -7.57 -21.02 -10.86
C PHE A 58 -8.83 -20.16 -10.75
N THR A 59 -9.34 -20.14 -9.54
CA THR A 59 -10.43 -19.27 -9.12
C THR A 59 -9.84 -18.17 -8.27
N MET A 60 -10.05 -16.92 -8.69
CA MET A 60 -9.42 -15.75 -8.13
C MET A 60 -10.48 -14.75 -7.67
N LEU A 61 -10.23 -14.09 -6.54
CA LEU A 61 -11.04 -12.99 -6.04
C LEU A 61 -10.34 -11.67 -6.36
N ARG A 62 -11.09 -10.69 -6.85
CA ARG A 62 -10.57 -9.33 -6.99
C ARG A 62 -10.68 -8.64 -5.65
N GLU A 63 -9.58 -8.03 -5.20
CA GLU A 63 -9.63 -7.08 -4.10
C GLU A 63 -10.45 -5.87 -4.54
N ARG A 64 -11.69 -5.78 -4.08
CA ARG A 64 -12.30 -4.47 -3.87
C ARG A 64 -11.72 -4.03 -2.54
N ALA A 65 -11.24 -2.80 -2.44
CA ALA A 65 -10.76 -2.23 -1.19
C ALA A 65 -11.87 -2.35 -0.13
N THR A 66 -11.86 -3.45 0.60
CA THR A 66 -12.64 -3.64 1.80
C THR A 66 -11.77 -3.09 2.89
N THR A 67 -12.18 -1.96 3.42
CA THR A 67 -11.72 -1.47 4.71
C THR A 67 -11.69 -2.67 5.65
N LEU A 68 -10.49 -3.12 6.04
CA LEU A 68 -10.35 -4.18 7.04
C LEU A 68 -11.11 -3.69 8.26
N LYS A 69 -12.20 -4.36 8.62
CA LYS A 69 -12.93 -4.02 9.82
C LYS A 69 -12.11 -4.55 10.99
N LEU A 70 -12.05 -3.76 12.06
CA LEU A 70 -11.34 -4.13 13.29
C LEU A 70 -11.73 -5.55 13.75
N SER A 71 -13.00 -5.92 13.57
CA SER A 71 -13.57 -7.24 13.88
C SER A 71 -12.92 -8.39 13.11
N ASP A 72 -12.49 -8.17 11.87
CA ASP A 72 -11.91 -9.21 11.03
C ASP A 72 -10.46 -9.47 11.45
N ILE A 73 -9.75 -8.42 11.88
CA ILE A 73 -8.40 -8.49 12.47
C ILE A 73 -8.47 -9.19 13.84
N GLU A 74 -9.44 -8.84 14.68
CA GLU A 74 -9.66 -9.45 16.00
C GLU A 74 -9.92 -10.95 15.89
N ALA A 75 -10.80 -11.37 14.97
CA ALA A 75 -11.12 -12.80 14.75
C ALA A 75 -9.92 -13.60 14.21
N GLU A 76 -9.04 -12.97 13.45
CA GLU A 76 -7.83 -13.59 12.92
C GLU A 76 -6.69 -13.64 13.95
N LEU A 77 -6.65 -12.69 14.88
CA LEU A 77 -5.77 -12.71 16.06
C LEU A 77 -6.22 -13.74 17.10
N GLU A 78 -7.53 -13.91 17.31
CA GLU A 78 -8.08 -14.93 18.22
C GLU A 78 -7.86 -16.36 17.72
N ASN A 79 -7.68 -16.56 16.41
CA ASN A 79 -7.35 -17.86 15.81
C ASN A 79 -5.84 -18.14 15.71
N GLN A 80 -4.99 -17.15 15.99
CA GLN A 80 -3.58 -17.40 16.18
C GLN A 80 -3.42 -18.01 17.58
N GLY A 81 -2.91 -19.24 17.65
CA GLY A 81 -2.63 -19.90 18.93
C GLY A 81 -1.72 -19.06 19.83
N GLU A 82 -1.52 -19.51 21.07
CA GLU A 82 -0.66 -18.81 22.03
C GLU A 82 0.70 -18.43 21.42
N PHE A 83 1.15 -17.22 21.74
CA PHE A 83 2.47 -16.73 21.36
C PHE A 83 3.56 -17.67 21.88
N ASP A 84 4.21 -18.41 20.97
CA ASP A 84 5.35 -19.27 21.26
C ASP A 84 6.67 -18.52 20.99
N PRO A 85 7.42 -18.14 22.04
CA PRO A 85 8.69 -17.43 21.90
C PRO A 85 9.83 -18.29 21.37
N ASP A 86 9.64 -19.60 21.14
CA ASP A 86 10.64 -20.49 20.52
C ASP A 86 10.41 -20.66 19.00
N ASP A 87 9.27 -20.21 18.46
CA ASP A 87 8.98 -20.13 17.01
C ASP A 87 9.47 -18.81 16.37
N VAL A 88 10.67 -18.38 16.75
CA VAL A 88 11.28 -17.08 16.38
C VAL A 88 11.69 -17.00 14.91
N THR A 89 11.82 -18.15 14.24
CA THR A 89 12.29 -18.24 12.86
C THR A 89 11.32 -17.62 11.86
N ASP A 90 10.02 -17.70 12.12
CA ASP A 90 9.01 -17.16 11.21
C ASP A 90 8.75 -15.67 11.45
N ALA A 91 8.75 -15.22 12.72
CA ALA A 91 8.60 -13.80 13.06
C ALA A 91 9.71 -12.93 12.42
N ARG A 92 10.97 -13.35 12.51
CA ARG A 92 12.09 -12.58 11.92
C ARG A 92 12.01 -12.54 10.39
N LYS A 93 11.59 -13.63 9.73
CA LYS A 93 11.41 -13.68 8.28
C LYS A 93 10.22 -12.85 7.83
N ARG A 94 9.10 -12.84 8.56
CA ARG A 94 7.92 -11.99 8.29
C ARG A 94 8.22 -10.51 8.49
N THR A 95 8.95 -10.14 9.54
CA THR A 95 9.40 -8.76 9.76
C THR A 95 10.36 -8.33 8.66
N LEU A 96 11.35 -9.15 8.30
CA LEU A 96 12.25 -8.85 7.19
C LEU A 96 11.52 -8.82 5.85
N ALA A 97 10.55 -9.71 5.62
CA ALA A 97 9.74 -9.74 4.41
C ALA A 97 8.79 -8.55 4.32
N SER A 98 8.23 -8.05 5.43
CA SER A 98 7.43 -6.82 5.44
C SER A 98 8.31 -5.57 5.23
N ILE A 99 9.52 -5.55 5.80
CA ILE A 99 10.54 -4.52 5.54
C ILE A 99 11.01 -4.58 4.07
N VAL A 100 11.20 -5.77 3.50
CA VAL A 100 11.58 -5.97 2.09
C VAL A 100 10.41 -5.66 1.14
N ARG A 101 9.16 -5.98 1.50
CA ARG A 101 7.96 -5.53 0.77
C ARG A 101 7.83 -4.00 0.81
N ARG A 102 8.15 -3.36 1.94
CA ARG A 102 8.29 -1.89 2.05
C ARG A 102 9.43 -1.35 1.18
N GLN A 103 10.52 -2.10 1.01
CA GLN A 103 11.58 -1.80 0.04
C GLN A 103 11.18 -2.11 -1.43
N GLY A 104 10.12 -2.89 -1.65
CA GLY A 104 9.55 -3.23 -2.97
C GLY A 104 8.88 -2.04 -3.68
N GLN A 105 8.57 -0.95 -2.96
CA GLN A 105 8.36 0.39 -3.53
C GLN A 105 9.68 1.07 -3.94
N GLY A 106 10.72 0.31 -4.25
CA GLY A 106 12.10 0.80 -4.27
C GLY A 106 12.34 2.03 -5.15
N SER A 107 11.68 2.16 -6.30
CA SER A 107 11.79 3.35 -7.15
C SER A 107 10.99 4.53 -6.61
N PHE A 108 9.71 4.35 -6.29
CA PHE A 108 8.84 5.40 -5.77
C PHE A 108 9.35 5.98 -4.45
N ARG A 109 9.72 5.09 -3.53
CA ARG A 109 10.36 5.45 -2.26
C ARG A 109 11.64 6.25 -2.49
N LYS A 110 12.53 5.79 -3.37
CA LYS A 110 13.77 6.53 -3.69
C LYS A 110 13.47 7.92 -4.26
N THR A 111 12.46 8.02 -5.12
CA THR A 111 12.04 9.31 -5.68
C THR A 111 11.48 10.24 -4.59
N LEU A 112 10.66 9.73 -3.68
CA LEU A 112 10.14 10.51 -2.55
C LEU A 112 11.24 10.91 -1.56
N LEU A 113 12.16 10.00 -1.22
CA LEU A 113 13.35 10.29 -0.42
C LEU A 113 14.13 11.46 -1.04
N LYS A 114 14.34 11.46 -2.35
CA LYS A 114 15.00 12.57 -3.04
C LYS A 114 14.17 13.85 -3.01
N ALA A 115 12.87 13.78 -3.33
CA ALA A 115 12.00 14.96 -3.42
C ALA A 115 11.85 15.67 -2.06
N TYR A 116 11.74 14.91 -0.98
CA TYR A 116 11.60 15.40 0.39
C TYR A 116 12.94 15.57 1.12
N SER A 117 14.08 15.47 0.43
CA SER A 117 15.42 15.58 1.02
C SER A 117 15.63 14.65 2.23
N GLY A 118 15.03 13.46 2.19
CA GLY A 118 15.12 12.46 3.24
C GLY A 118 14.37 12.83 4.52
N GLN A 119 13.38 13.71 4.48
CA GLN A 119 12.65 14.17 5.66
C GLN A 119 11.16 13.82 5.62
N CYS A 120 10.62 13.42 6.76
CA CYS A 120 9.18 13.28 6.94
C CYS A 120 8.48 14.62 6.69
N ALA A 121 7.49 14.63 5.80
CA ALA A 121 6.73 15.81 5.42
C ALA A 121 6.02 16.48 6.61
N VAL A 122 5.65 15.71 7.64
CA VAL A 122 4.91 16.20 8.82
C VAL A 122 5.85 16.56 9.97
N THR A 123 6.79 15.67 10.31
CA THR A 123 7.59 15.81 11.54
C THR A 123 8.97 16.39 11.30
N GLY A 124 9.47 16.35 10.06
CA GLY A 124 10.86 16.68 9.73
C GLY A 124 11.88 15.62 10.16
N CYS A 125 11.44 14.46 10.66
CA CYS A 125 12.32 13.34 11.00
C CYS A 125 13.13 12.91 9.77
N ASP A 126 14.44 12.76 9.92
CA ASP A 126 15.40 12.47 8.84
C ASP A 126 16.06 11.09 8.98
N ILE A 127 15.59 10.27 9.92
CA ILE A 127 16.05 8.90 10.09
C ILE A 127 15.41 8.04 9.01
N GLU A 128 16.12 7.82 7.90
CA GLU A 128 15.61 7.11 6.72
C GLU A 128 14.94 5.76 7.03
N ALA A 129 15.45 5.01 8.01
CA ALA A 129 14.90 3.73 8.45
C ALA A 129 13.48 3.83 9.04
N LEU A 130 13.07 5.00 9.52
CA LEU A 130 11.74 5.28 10.03
C LEU A 130 10.80 5.89 8.99
N LEU A 131 11.31 6.25 7.81
CA LEU A 131 10.53 6.89 6.76
C LEU A 131 9.86 5.85 5.88
N GLU A 132 8.71 6.20 5.34
CA GLU A 132 7.85 5.39 4.48
C GLU A 132 7.25 6.25 3.38
N ALA A 133 7.07 5.64 2.21
CA ALA A 133 6.43 6.28 1.08
C ALA A 133 4.93 5.99 1.14
N ALA A 134 4.16 7.02 1.52
CA ALA A 134 2.71 6.98 1.59
C ALA A 134 2.13 7.48 0.27
N HIS A 135 1.12 6.78 -0.24
CA HIS A 135 0.30 7.33 -1.33
C HIS A 135 -0.83 8.16 -0.72
N ILE A 136 -1.13 9.32 -1.30
CA ILE A 136 -2.27 10.15 -0.89
C ILE A 136 -3.58 9.50 -1.35
N VAL A 137 -3.64 9.13 -2.63
CA VAL A 137 -4.74 8.34 -3.22
C VAL A 137 -4.23 6.93 -3.51
N PRO A 138 -5.01 5.87 -3.25
CA PRO A 138 -4.59 4.50 -3.48
C PRO A 138 -3.99 4.25 -4.86
N TYR A 139 -3.01 3.35 -4.90
CA TYR A 139 -2.36 2.94 -6.14
C TYR A 139 -3.36 2.26 -7.08
N LEU A 140 -3.53 2.80 -8.29
CA LEU A 140 -4.39 2.25 -9.36
C LEU A 140 -3.58 1.84 -10.61
N GLY A 141 -2.25 1.93 -10.56
CA GLY A 141 -1.35 1.66 -11.69
C GLY A 141 -0.19 2.64 -11.76
N ALA A 142 0.67 2.50 -12.77
CA ALA A 142 1.88 3.31 -12.94
C ALA A 142 1.62 4.83 -12.92
N ASP A 143 0.49 5.28 -13.46
CA ASP A 143 0.12 6.70 -13.51
C ASP A 143 -0.18 7.31 -12.12
N THR A 144 -0.48 6.47 -11.12
CA THR A 144 -0.67 6.91 -9.72
C THR A 144 0.63 6.89 -8.92
N ASN A 145 1.71 6.38 -9.50
CA ASN A 145 3.03 6.25 -8.88
C ASN A 145 3.90 7.48 -9.13
N VAL A 146 3.32 8.66 -8.91
CA VAL A 146 3.94 9.98 -9.16
C VAL A 146 4.19 10.69 -7.83
N VAL A 147 5.26 11.49 -7.77
CA VAL A 147 5.67 12.18 -6.52
C VAL A 147 4.55 13.07 -5.96
N ALA A 148 3.80 13.73 -6.84
CA ALA A 148 2.66 14.55 -6.46
C ALA A 148 1.50 13.76 -5.82
N ASN A 149 1.47 12.43 -5.94
CA ASN A 149 0.53 11.54 -5.23
C ASN A 149 1.19 10.88 -4.01
N GLY A 150 2.37 11.33 -3.60
CA GLY A 150 3.16 10.74 -2.54
C GLY A 150 3.47 11.72 -1.41
N LEU A 151 3.56 11.19 -0.19
CA LEU A 151 4.16 11.85 0.96
C LEU A 151 5.25 10.93 1.52
N LEU A 152 6.39 11.51 1.89
CA LEU A 152 7.38 10.79 2.69
C LEU A 152 7.02 11.00 4.16
N LEU A 153 6.65 9.94 4.88
CA LEU A 153 6.13 10.03 6.25
C LEU A 153 6.92 9.14 7.19
N ARG A 154 7.01 9.52 8.47
CA ARG A 154 7.47 8.61 9.53
C ARG A 154 6.43 7.49 9.71
N ALA A 155 6.85 6.27 10.01
CA ALA A 155 5.97 5.08 10.01
C ALA A 155 4.70 5.19 10.88
N ASP A 156 4.81 5.81 12.06
CA ASP A 156 3.66 6.12 12.92
C ASP A 156 2.71 7.12 12.25
N ILE A 157 3.24 8.20 11.67
CA ILE A 157 2.46 9.22 10.96
C ILE A 157 1.79 8.65 9.71
N HIS A 158 2.46 7.77 8.98
CA HIS A 158 1.89 7.05 7.85
C HIS A 158 0.69 6.20 8.30
N THR A 159 0.84 5.48 9.41
CA THR A 159 -0.26 4.69 9.98
C THR A 159 -1.44 5.59 10.37
N LEU A 160 -1.19 6.72 11.03
CA LEU A 160 -2.24 7.69 11.39
C LEU A 160 -2.92 8.31 10.15
N PHE A 161 -2.15 8.52 9.08
CA PHE A 161 -2.66 9.02 7.81
C PHE A 161 -3.61 8.02 7.16
N ASP A 162 -3.19 6.75 7.03
CA ASP A 162 -4.00 5.68 6.43
C ASP A 162 -5.29 5.40 7.22
N LEU A 163 -5.20 5.50 8.55
CA LEU A 163 -6.36 5.36 9.45
C LEU A 163 -7.30 6.58 9.41
N GLY A 164 -6.90 7.69 8.79
CA GLY A 164 -7.68 8.93 8.79
C GLY A 164 -7.68 9.69 10.12
N LEU A 165 -6.76 9.35 11.02
CA LEU A 165 -6.59 10.04 12.31
C LEU A 165 -5.75 11.31 12.17
N LEU A 166 -4.98 11.42 11.07
CA LEU A 166 -4.22 12.59 10.67
C LEU A 166 -4.44 12.82 9.18
N TRP A 167 -4.66 14.08 8.77
CA TRP A 167 -4.71 14.44 7.35
C TRP A 167 -4.09 15.80 7.10
N VAL A 168 -3.87 16.14 5.83
CA VAL A 168 -3.42 17.47 5.41
C VAL A 168 -4.61 18.21 4.82
N ASP A 169 -4.88 19.40 5.34
CA ASP A 169 -5.90 20.28 4.76
C ASP A 169 -5.45 20.75 3.36
N PRO A 170 -6.24 20.52 2.30
CA PRO A 170 -5.81 20.78 0.92
C PRO A 170 -5.68 22.26 0.59
N ASN A 171 -6.32 23.15 1.35
CA ASN A 171 -6.32 24.59 1.10
C ASN A 171 -5.15 25.29 1.80
N SER A 172 -4.90 24.93 3.05
CA SER A 172 -3.90 25.55 3.92
C SER A 172 -2.58 24.78 3.99
N LEU A 173 -2.57 23.52 3.54
CA LEU A 173 -1.45 22.57 3.69
C LEU A 173 -1.00 22.40 5.15
N LEU A 174 -1.92 22.62 6.08
CA LEU A 174 -1.72 22.40 7.51
C LEU A 174 -2.17 20.99 7.88
N VAL A 175 -1.42 20.37 8.79
CA VAL A 175 -1.79 19.10 9.38
C VAL A 175 -2.98 19.28 10.30
N LYS A 176 -3.94 18.37 10.20
CA LYS A 176 -5.15 18.29 11.02
C LYS A 176 -5.23 16.91 11.65
N LEU A 177 -5.76 16.85 12.87
CA LEU A 177 -5.89 15.64 13.66
C LEU A 177 -7.35 15.36 13.98
N ALA A 178 -7.68 14.07 14.05
CA ALA A 178 -8.92 13.61 14.64
C ALA A 178 -8.96 13.95 16.13
N GLU A 179 -10.17 14.15 16.68
CA GLU A 179 -10.35 14.57 18.07
C GLU A 179 -9.66 13.62 19.07
N ALA A 180 -9.63 12.32 18.75
CA ALA A 180 -8.96 11.30 19.56
C ALA A 180 -7.45 11.55 19.75
N LEU A 181 -6.78 12.22 18.81
CA LEU A 181 -5.34 12.51 18.88
C LEU A 181 -5.02 13.88 19.51
N LYS A 182 -6.01 14.76 19.69
CA LYS A 182 -5.73 16.11 20.24
C LYS A 182 -5.27 16.11 21.69
N ARG A 183 -5.45 14.99 22.40
CA ARG A 183 -5.03 14.79 23.79
C ARG A 183 -3.86 13.81 23.94
N SER A 184 -3.22 13.42 22.85
CA SER A 184 -2.05 12.54 22.85
C SER A 184 -0.76 13.31 22.53
N GLU A 185 0.35 12.58 22.46
CA GLU A 185 1.66 13.09 22.05
C GLU A 185 1.66 13.73 20.65
N TYR A 186 0.70 13.36 19.80
CA TYR A 186 0.56 13.89 18.45
C TYR A 186 -0.07 15.28 18.39
N SER A 187 -0.64 15.78 19.49
CA SER A 187 -1.27 17.12 19.58
C SER A 187 -0.37 18.26 19.08
N SER A 188 0.95 18.12 19.26
CA SER A 188 1.96 19.07 18.77
C SER A 188 2.07 19.17 17.24
N LEU A 189 1.46 18.23 16.50
CA LEU A 189 1.44 18.21 15.03
C LEU A 189 0.24 18.97 14.45
N GLU A 190 -0.77 19.29 15.26
CA GLU A 190 -1.95 20.05 14.82
C GLU A 190 -1.52 21.45 14.33
N GLN A 191 -2.09 21.89 13.20
CA GLN A 191 -1.74 23.14 12.52
C GLN A 191 -0.28 23.28 12.08
N ARG A 192 0.53 22.22 12.15
CA ARG A 192 1.89 22.28 11.63
C ARG A 192 1.87 22.36 10.10
N PRO A 193 2.65 23.26 9.48
CA PRO A 193 2.73 23.31 8.02
C PRO A 193 3.43 22.06 7.49
N LEU A 194 2.90 21.52 6.39
CA LEU A 194 3.55 20.43 5.68
C LEU A 194 4.89 20.91 5.10
N LEU A 195 5.96 20.14 5.31
CA LEU A 195 7.22 20.33 4.60
C LEU A 195 7.03 19.87 3.15
N LEU A 196 7.32 20.77 2.21
CA LEU A 196 7.09 20.55 0.79
C LEU A 196 8.41 20.29 0.05
N PRO A 197 8.39 19.47 -1.00
CA PRO A 197 9.49 19.39 -1.95
C PRO A 197 9.85 20.76 -2.54
N ASN A 198 11.15 20.95 -2.80
CA ASN A 198 11.67 22.17 -3.40
C ASN A 198 11.13 22.38 -4.83
N ALA A 199 11.03 21.29 -5.59
CA ALA A 199 10.47 21.32 -6.94
C ALA A 199 8.93 21.41 -6.88
N LEU A 200 8.36 22.40 -7.58
CA LEU A 200 6.90 22.61 -7.62
C LEU A 200 6.15 21.41 -8.21
N SER A 201 6.73 20.71 -9.18
CA SER A 201 6.17 19.50 -9.80
C SER A 201 6.04 18.33 -8.83
N ASP A 202 6.85 18.33 -7.79
CA ASP A 202 6.96 17.22 -6.84
C ASP A 202 6.07 17.47 -5.61
N ARG A 203 5.51 18.67 -5.49
CA ARG A 203 4.60 19.01 -4.39
C ARG A 203 3.33 18.16 -4.46
N PRO A 204 2.79 17.77 -3.30
CA PRO A 204 1.57 16.98 -3.24
C PRO A 204 0.43 17.70 -3.96
N SER A 205 -0.29 16.97 -4.79
CA SER A 205 -1.43 17.45 -5.56
C SER A 205 -2.56 17.83 -4.61
N THR A 206 -3.01 19.07 -4.69
CA THR A 206 -4.17 19.55 -3.92
C THR A 206 -5.43 18.73 -4.22
N LYS A 207 -5.59 18.26 -5.47
CA LYS A 207 -6.68 17.36 -5.86
C LYS A 207 -6.58 15.99 -5.19
N ALA A 208 -5.36 15.45 -5.06
CA ALA A 208 -5.16 14.19 -4.36
C ALA A 208 -5.47 14.34 -2.87
N LEU A 209 -4.98 15.41 -2.25
CA LEU A 209 -5.28 15.72 -0.84
C LEU A 209 -6.78 15.93 -0.60
N GLN A 210 -7.48 16.60 -1.51
CA GLN A 210 -8.93 16.75 -1.44
C GLN A 210 -9.64 15.39 -1.57
N SER A 211 -9.26 14.57 -2.55
CA SER A 211 -9.84 13.23 -2.73
C SER A 211 -9.64 12.34 -1.50
N HIS A 212 -8.49 12.46 -0.83
CA HIS A 212 -8.23 11.79 0.43
C HIS A 212 -9.18 12.28 1.52
N LEU A 213 -9.32 13.59 1.70
CA LEU A 213 -10.25 14.19 2.66
C LEU A 213 -11.71 13.77 2.40
N ASP A 214 -12.16 13.78 1.15
CA ASP A 214 -13.51 13.36 0.77
C ASP A 214 -13.76 11.90 1.16
N THR A 215 -12.75 11.04 1.01
CA THR A 215 -12.82 9.63 1.43
C THR A 215 -12.93 9.48 2.95
N LEU A 216 -12.30 10.37 3.73
CA LEU A 216 -12.42 10.37 5.18
C LEU A 216 -13.80 10.82 5.64
N LEU A 217 -14.38 11.84 5.00
CA LEU A 217 -15.69 12.39 5.35
C LEU A 217 -16.87 11.48 4.95
N ALA A 218 -16.64 10.54 4.04
CA ALA A 218 -17.66 9.58 3.59
C ALA A 218 -17.78 8.33 4.48
N ARG A 219 -16.98 8.22 5.55
CA ARG A 219 -17.00 7.12 6.54
C ARG A 219 -17.90 7.45 7.71
#